data_AF-A0ABC8TNP1-F1
#
_entry.id   AF-A0ABC8TNP1-F1
#
_cell.length_a   1.000
_cell.length_b   1.000
_cell.length_c   1.000
_cell.angle_alpha   90.00
_cell.angle_beta   90.00
_cell.angle_gamma   90.00
#
_symmetry.space_group_name_H-M   'P 1'
#
loop_
_entity.id
_entity.type
_entity.pdbx_description
1 polymer ?
#
loop_
_entity_poly.entity_id
_entity_poly.type
_entity_poly.pdbx_seq_one_letter_code
_entity_poly.pdbx_strand_id
1 'polypeptide(L)'
;MKILSLGAFVFILFILFVTDVLQAEAQACKPSGHITGKKPPPGQCNKENDSDCCVQGKPYTTYKCSPPVTGNTKAVLTINSFQKGGDGGGPSECDNQYHSDDTPVVALSTGWYSGGSRCLNNIKISANGRTVTAMVVDECDSTMGCDEDHDYQPPCPNNIVDASKAVWKALGVPEDNWGDVLRAEAQACKPSGHITGKKPPPGQCNKENDSDCCVQGKPYTTYKCSPPVTGNTKAVLTINSFQKGGDGGGPSECDNQYHSDDTPVVALSTGWYSGGSRCHNNIKISGNGRTVTAMVVDECDSTMGCDEDHDYQPPCPNNIVDASKAVWKALGVPEDNWGSLDITWTDA
;
A
#
# COMPACT_ATOMS: atom_id res chain seq x y z
N MET A 1 52.11 -16.06 29.13
CA MET A 1 51.47 -16.56 27.90
C MET A 1 50.57 -17.72 28.28
N LYS A 2 49.25 -17.53 28.27
CA LYS A 2 48.29 -18.63 28.47
C LYS A 2 48.12 -19.32 27.12
N ILE A 3 48.53 -20.58 27.05
CA ILE A 3 48.41 -21.43 25.87
C ILE A 3 46.93 -21.76 25.72
N LEU A 4 46.27 -21.08 24.77
CA LEU A 4 44.95 -21.48 24.31
C LEU A 4 45.08 -22.86 23.67
N SER A 5 44.44 -23.85 24.27
CA SER A 5 44.40 -25.23 23.79
C SER A 5 43.93 -25.26 22.33
N LEU A 6 44.67 -26.00 21.49
CA LEU A 6 44.39 -26.21 20.07
C LEU A 6 42.92 -26.65 19.83
N GLY A 7 42.31 -27.34 20.80
CA GLY A 7 40.91 -27.77 20.73
C GLY A 7 39.89 -26.65 20.80
N ALA A 8 40.18 -25.55 21.50
CA ALA A 8 39.28 -24.38 21.57
C ALA A 8 39.22 -23.63 20.25
N PHE A 9 40.33 -23.60 19.49
CA PHE A 9 40.41 -22.95 18.20
C PHE A 9 39.64 -23.72 17.11
N VAL A 10 39.73 -25.06 17.13
CA VAL A 10 38.99 -25.93 16.21
C VAL A 10 37.48 -25.86 16.46
N PHE A 11 37.05 -25.77 17.73
CA PHE A 11 35.62 -25.67 18.07
C PHE A 11 35.02 -24.32 17.65
N ILE A 12 35.76 -23.21 17.80
CA ILE A 12 35.33 -21.87 17.35
C ILE A 12 35.27 -21.80 15.82
N LEU A 13 36.25 -22.38 15.11
CA LEU A 13 36.23 -22.48 13.65
C LEU A 13 35.06 -23.34 13.14
N PHE A 14 34.71 -24.42 13.85
CA PHE A 14 33.57 -25.26 13.50
C PHE A 14 32.24 -24.54 13.74
N ILE A 15 32.11 -23.74 14.81
CA ILE A 15 30.93 -22.91 15.06
C ILE A 15 30.79 -21.83 13.97
N LEU A 16 31.89 -21.17 13.59
CA LEU A 16 31.87 -20.15 12.52
C LEU A 16 31.50 -20.76 11.16
N PHE A 17 32.04 -21.94 10.82
CA PHE A 17 31.68 -22.66 9.58
C PHE A 17 30.23 -23.15 9.57
N VAL A 18 29.64 -23.50 10.71
CA VAL A 18 28.23 -23.93 10.80
C VAL A 18 27.28 -22.72 10.77
N THR A 19 27.70 -21.54 11.25
CA THR A 19 26.90 -20.31 11.13
C THR A 19 26.91 -19.69 9.73
N ASP A 20 27.95 -19.95 8.92
CA ASP A 20 28.02 -19.46 7.53
C ASP A 20 27.18 -20.30 6.53
N VAL A 21 26.59 -21.43 6.95
CA VAL A 21 25.83 -22.35 6.05
C VAL A 21 24.31 -22.20 6.17
N LEU A 22 23.81 -21.27 6.98
CA LEU A 22 22.37 -20.96 7.08
C LEU A 22 22.03 -19.54 6.57
N GLN A 23 22.67 -19.10 5.49
CA GLN A 23 21.97 -18.20 4.57
C GLN A 23 21.05 -19.07 3.70
N ALA A 24 19.84 -19.29 4.20
CA ALA A 24 18.73 -19.65 3.32
C ALA A 24 18.50 -18.44 2.40
N GLU A 25 19.23 -18.37 1.28
CA GLU A 25 18.80 -17.56 0.15
C GLU A 25 17.40 -18.03 -0.17
N ALA A 26 16.39 -17.18 0.10
CA ALA A 26 15.02 -17.44 -0.34
C ALA A 26 15.09 -17.60 -1.86
N GLN A 27 15.09 -18.85 -2.31
CA GLN A 27 15.40 -19.19 -3.69
C GLN A 27 14.37 -18.48 -4.58
N ALA A 28 14.84 -17.66 -5.51
CA ALA A 28 13.95 -16.97 -6.45
C ALA A 28 13.07 -18.01 -7.16
N CYS A 29 11.76 -17.75 -7.24
CA CYS A 29 10.81 -18.68 -7.84
C CYS A 29 11.20 -18.99 -9.29
N LYS A 30 11.30 -20.28 -9.62
CA LYS A 30 11.63 -20.78 -10.96
C LYS A 30 10.44 -21.53 -11.56
N PRO A 31 10.33 -21.58 -12.89
CA PRO A 31 9.38 -22.47 -13.56
C PRO A 31 9.44 -23.89 -13.03
N SER A 32 8.28 -24.49 -12.75
CA SER A 32 8.18 -25.90 -12.35
C SER A 32 8.08 -26.84 -13.54
N GLY A 33 7.68 -26.35 -14.71
CA GLY A 33 7.47 -27.17 -15.89
C GLY A 33 6.86 -26.40 -17.05
N HIS A 34 6.34 -27.15 -18.01
CA HIS A 34 5.56 -26.62 -19.12
C HIS A 34 4.41 -27.59 -19.45
N ILE A 35 3.28 -27.05 -19.90
CA ILE A 35 2.21 -27.83 -20.54
C ILE A 35 2.16 -27.49 -22.04
N THR A 36 1.57 -28.38 -22.83
CA THR A 36 1.38 -28.16 -24.27
C THR A 36 -0.08 -27.80 -24.53
N GLY A 37 -0.31 -26.65 -25.17
CA GLY A 37 -1.65 -26.16 -25.46
C GLY A 37 -2.46 -27.12 -26.32
N LYS A 38 -3.72 -27.31 -25.96
CA LYS A 38 -4.72 -28.02 -26.74
C LYS A 38 -5.66 -27.00 -27.39
N LYS A 39 -6.10 -27.29 -28.61
CA LYS A 39 -7.12 -26.46 -29.26
C LYS A 39 -8.46 -26.64 -28.53
N PRO A 40 -9.11 -25.57 -28.07
CA PRO A 40 -10.43 -25.68 -27.47
C PRO A 40 -11.45 -26.22 -28.46
N PRO A 41 -12.39 -27.08 -28.04
CA PRO A 41 -13.60 -27.38 -28.79
C PRO A 41 -14.44 -26.10 -29.02
N PRO A 42 -15.29 -26.07 -30.07
CA PRO A 42 -16.12 -24.90 -30.36
C PRO A 42 -16.98 -24.49 -29.16
N GLY A 43 -16.83 -23.25 -28.70
CA GLY A 43 -17.62 -22.68 -27.60
C GLY A 43 -17.13 -23.01 -26.19
N GLN A 44 -16.03 -23.73 -26.02
CA GLN A 44 -15.50 -24.14 -24.70
C GLN A 44 -14.35 -23.27 -24.17
N CYS A 45 -14.04 -22.16 -24.83
CA CYS A 45 -13.12 -21.16 -24.29
C CYS A 45 -13.83 -19.82 -24.25
N ASN A 46 -14.07 -19.31 -23.03
CA ASN A 46 -14.60 -17.98 -22.82
C ASN A 46 -13.50 -16.93 -23.09
N LYS A 47 -13.85 -15.93 -23.88
CA LYS A 47 -12.98 -14.78 -24.23
C LYS A 47 -13.47 -13.47 -23.63
N GLU A 48 -14.40 -13.54 -22.68
CA GLU A 48 -14.75 -12.38 -21.86
C GLU A 48 -13.49 -11.83 -21.16
N ASN A 49 -13.49 -10.53 -20.92
CA ASN A 49 -12.38 -9.78 -20.30
C ASN A 49 -11.00 -10.03 -20.96
N ASP A 50 -10.98 -10.18 -22.29
CA ASP A 50 -9.77 -10.40 -23.09
C ASP A 50 -8.99 -11.69 -22.76
N SER A 51 -9.69 -12.69 -22.22
CA SER A 51 -9.11 -14.00 -21.94
C SER A 51 -8.57 -14.69 -23.20
N ASP A 52 -7.32 -15.14 -23.14
CA ASP A 52 -6.64 -15.87 -24.20
C ASP A 52 -7.03 -17.36 -24.20
N CYS A 53 -7.22 -17.95 -25.38
CA CYS A 53 -7.40 -19.39 -25.51
C CYS A 53 -6.07 -20.10 -25.81
N CYS A 54 -5.94 -21.34 -25.34
CA CYS A 54 -4.77 -22.15 -25.65
C CYS A 54 -4.60 -22.41 -27.16
N VAL A 55 -3.36 -22.29 -27.60
CA VAL A 55 -2.95 -22.55 -28.99
C VAL A 55 -2.39 -23.96 -29.08
N GLN A 56 -2.89 -24.74 -30.05
CA GLN A 56 -2.46 -26.11 -30.27
C GLN A 56 -0.94 -26.21 -30.45
N GLY A 57 -0.29 -27.02 -29.61
CA GLY A 57 1.15 -27.28 -29.68
C GLY A 57 2.05 -26.17 -29.12
N LYS A 58 1.48 -25.04 -28.66
CA LYS A 58 2.27 -23.98 -27.99
C LYS A 58 2.65 -24.43 -26.58
N PRO A 59 3.94 -24.34 -26.17
CA PRO A 59 4.33 -24.60 -24.79
C PRO A 59 3.96 -23.42 -23.89
N TYR A 60 3.37 -23.71 -22.73
CA TYR A 60 3.06 -22.74 -21.69
C TYR A 60 3.83 -23.09 -20.43
N THR A 61 4.55 -22.12 -19.86
CA THR A 61 5.33 -22.31 -18.64
C THR A 61 4.41 -22.44 -17.44
N THR A 62 4.73 -23.36 -16.52
CA THR A 62 3.99 -23.54 -15.28
C THR A 62 4.86 -23.25 -14.06
N TYR A 63 4.21 -22.90 -12.96
CA TYR A 63 4.84 -22.51 -11.70
C TYR A 63 4.11 -23.13 -10.52
N LYS A 64 4.86 -23.67 -9.56
CA LYS A 64 4.35 -24.08 -8.23
C LYS A 64 4.66 -23.05 -7.14
N CYS A 65 5.21 -21.91 -7.54
CA CYS A 65 5.67 -20.86 -6.65
C CYS A 65 5.33 -19.51 -7.27
N SER A 66 5.36 -18.48 -6.45
CA SER A 66 5.21 -17.08 -6.84
C SER A 66 6.41 -16.28 -6.35
N PRO A 67 6.64 -15.05 -6.85
CA PRO A 67 7.66 -14.17 -6.30
C PRO A 67 7.49 -13.99 -4.77
N PRO A 68 8.58 -13.72 -4.03
CA PRO A 68 8.50 -13.56 -2.58
C PRO A 68 7.50 -12.49 -2.16
N VAL A 69 6.68 -12.81 -1.15
CA VAL A 69 5.79 -11.84 -0.52
C VAL A 69 6.62 -10.91 0.36
N THR A 70 6.56 -9.61 0.07
CA THR A 70 7.21 -8.55 0.85
C THR A 70 6.16 -7.55 1.35
N GLY A 71 6.59 -6.53 2.11
CA GLY A 71 5.70 -5.43 2.50
C GLY A 71 5.07 -4.69 1.30
N ASN A 72 5.70 -4.75 0.12
CA ASN A 72 5.20 -4.20 -1.14
C ASN A 72 5.36 -5.24 -2.27
N THR A 73 4.55 -6.30 -2.23
CA THR A 73 4.59 -7.36 -3.25
C THR A 73 4.07 -6.81 -4.58
N LYS A 74 4.90 -6.87 -5.63
CA LYS A 74 4.49 -6.45 -6.97
C LYS A 74 3.72 -7.57 -7.66
N ALA A 75 2.57 -7.23 -8.21
CA ALA A 75 1.72 -8.14 -8.98
C ALA A 75 1.31 -7.51 -10.32
N VAL A 76 0.84 -8.34 -11.23
CA VAL A 76 0.02 -7.91 -12.35
C VAL A 76 -1.43 -8.09 -11.93
N LEU A 77 -2.21 -7.02 -12.03
CA LEU A 77 -3.65 -7.08 -11.81
C LEU A 77 -4.32 -7.49 -13.11
N THR A 78 -5.13 -8.55 -13.08
CA THR A 78 -5.99 -8.96 -14.19
C THR A 78 -7.45 -8.82 -13.79
N ILE A 79 -8.34 -8.81 -14.77
CA ILE A 79 -9.78 -8.69 -14.57
C ILE A 79 -10.44 -10.06 -14.76
N ASN A 80 -11.35 -10.39 -13.86
CA ASN A 80 -12.13 -11.62 -13.92
C ASN A 80 -13.52 -11.40 -13.29
N SER A 81 -14.49 -12.19 -13.71
CA SER A 81 -15.83 -12.27 -13.15
C SER A 81 -16.02 -13.58 -12.39
N PHE A 82 -16.14 -13.47 -11.07
CA PHE A 82 -16.40 -14.59 -10.15
C PHE A 82 -17.88 -14.92 -10.02
N GLN A 83 -18.74 -14.28 -10.82
CA GLN A 83 -20.18 -14.49 -10.77
C GLN A 83 -20.56 -15.68 -11.64
N LYS A 84 -21.74 -16.25 -11.37
CA LYS A 84 -22.24 -17.37 -12.15
C LYS A 84 -22.38 -16.99 -13.63
N GLY A 85 -21.68 -17.73 -14.49
CA GLY A 85 -21.68 -17.50 -15.94
C GLY A 85 -20.71 -16.43 -16.43
N GLY A 86 -19.84 -15.91 -15.55
CA GLY A 86 -18.66 -15.14 -15.93
C GLY A 86 -17.50 -16.02 -16.42
N ASP A 87 -16.34 -15.41 -16.62
CA ASP A 87 -15.09 -16.04 -17.06
C ASP A 87 -14.32 -16.78 -15.96
N GLY A 88 -14.68 -16.62 -14.68
CA GLY A 88 -14.11 -17.40 -13.58
C GLY A 88 -14.58 -18.87 -13.56
N GLY A 89 -15.47 -19.26 -14.48
CA GLY A 89 -15.94 -20.64 -14.63
C GLY A 89 -16.79 -21.12 -13.46
N GLY A 90 -16.22 -22.00 -12.63
CA GLY A 90 -16.88 -22.62 -11.48
C GLY A 90 -17.06 -21.69 -10.27
N PRO A 91 -17.72 -22.16 -9.20
CA PRO A 91 -17.69 -21.46 -7.92
C PRO A 91 -16.27 -21.43 -7.33
N SER A 92 -15.93 -20.39 -6.58
CA SER A 92 -14.58 -20.15 -6.11
C SER A 92 -14.08 -21.14 -5.06
N GLU A 93 -12.80 -21.50 -5.11
CA GLU A 93 -12.23 -22.62 -4.35
C GLU A 93 -12.31 -22.44 -2.83
N CYS A 94 -12.21 -21.21 -2.32
CA CYS A 94 -12.16 -20.97 -0.88
C CYS A 94 -13.47 -21.26 -0.14
N ASP A 95 -14.61 -21.06 -0.80
CA ASP A 95 -15.94 -21.14 -0.16
C ASP A 95 -17.01 -21.83 -0.98
N ASN A 96 -16.67 -22.31 -2.19
CA ASN A 96 -17.57 -22.97 -3.12
C ASN A 96 -18.80 -22.10 -3.45
N GLN A 97 -18.60 -20.77 -3.57
CA GLN A 97 -19.63 -19.80 -3.93
C GLN A 97 -19.25 -18.98 -5.15
N TYR A 98 -20.27 -18.43 -5.82
CA TYR A 98 -20.08 -17.37 -6.80
C TYR A 98 -20.13 -16.01 -6.10
N HIS A 99 -19.30 -15.08 -6.56
CA HIS A 99 -19.21 -13.72 -6.01
C HIS A 99 -19.64 -12.72 -7.07
N SER A 100 -20.48 -11.75 -6.71
CA SER A 100 -20.95 -10.71 -7.64
C SER A 100 -19.80 -9.82 -8.12
N ASP A 101 -19.84 -9.38 -9.37
CA ASP A 101 -18.91 -8.39 -9.94
C ASP A 101 -18.82 -7.08 -9.13
N ASP A 102 -19.85 -6.76 -8.34
CA ASP A 102 -19.90 -5.60 -7.44
C ASP A 102 -19.22 -5.85 -6.09
N THR A 103 -18.73 -7.06 -5.83
CA THR A 103 -18.04 -7.44 -4.58
C THR A 103 -16.53 -7.42 -4.80
N PRO A 104 -15.73 -6.72 -3.98
CA PRO A 104 -14.28 -6.67 -4.14
C PRO A 104 -13.64 -7.99 -3.69
N VAL A 105 -13.45 -8.90 -4.64
CA VAL A 105 -12.86 -10.23 -4.45
C VAL A 105 -11.76 -10.49 -5.46
N VAL A 106 -10.84 -11.39 -5.13
CA VAL A 106 -9.70 -11.75 -5.98
C VAL A 106 -9.33 -13.22 -5.91
N ALA A 107 -8.70 -13.72 -6.97
CA ALA A 107 -7.89 -14.93 -6.98
C ALA A 107 -6.39 -14.59 -6.91
N LEU A 108 -5.60 -15.49 -6.34
CA LEU A 108 -4.14 -15.35 -6.30
C LEU A 108 -3.46 -16.48 -7.07
N SER A 109 -2.35 -16.19 -7.75
CA SER A 109 -1.51 -17.25 -8.32
C SER A 109 -1.16 -18.32 -7.30
N THR A 110 -1.06 -19.59 -7.72
CA THR A 110 -0.80 -20.78 -6.88
C THR A 110 0.19 -20.56 -5.73
N GLY A 111 1.34 -19.95 -5.99
CA GLY A 111 2.36 -19.74 -4.98
C GLY A 111 1.97 -18.71 -3.90
N TRP A 112 1.19 -17.69 -4.24
CA TRP A 112 0.64 -16.74 -3.28
C TRP A 112 -0.60 -17.27 -2.59
N TYR A 113 -1.46 -18.00 -3.31
CA TYR A 113 -2.60 -18.71 -2.75
C TYR A 113 -2.17 -19.70 -1.65
N SER A 114 -1.05 -20.40 -1.89
CA SER A 114 -0.35 -21.23 -0.90
C SER A 114 -1.29 -22.28 -0.29
N GLY A 115 -1.97 -23.03 -1.15
CA GLY A 115 -2.89 -24.11 -0.77
C GLY A 115 -4.04 -23.64 0.12
N GLY A 116 -4.65 -22.49 -0.21
CA GLY A 116 -5.78 -21.94 0.52
C GLY A 116 -5.45 -21.27 1.85
N SER A 117 -4.18 -21.20 2.26
CA SER A 117 -3.80 -20.54 3.53
C SER A 117 -4.21 -19.06 3.60
N ARG A 118 -4.47 -18.42 2.46
CA ARG A 118 -4.95 -17.03 2.35
C ARG A 118 -6.44 -16.91 2.09
N CYS A 119 -7.18 -18.01 2.00
CA CYS A 119 -8.61 -17.99 1.74
C CYS A 119 -9.37 -17.12 2.73
N LEU A 120 -10.30 -16.32 2.20
CA LEU A 120 -11.18 -15.41 2.93
C LEU A 120 -10.45 -14.33 3.73
N ASN A 121 -9.13 -14.19 3.55
CA ASN A 121 -8.38 -13.08 4.11
C ASN A 121 -8.46 -11.88 3.17
N ASN A 122 -8.48 -10.70 3.78
CA ASN A 122 -8.44 -9.44 3.05
C ASN A 122 -7.00 -9.06 2.71
N ILE A 123 -6.79 -8.63 1.47
CA ILE A 123 -5.54 -8.01 1.01
C ILE A 123 -5.81 -6.57 0.58
N LYS A 124 -4.80 -5.72 0.72
CA LYS A 124 -4.82 -4.36 0.19
C LYS A 124 -4.16 -4.37 -1.19
N ILE A 125 -4.88 -3.89 -2.19
CA ILE A 125 -4.41 -3.77 -3.57
C ILE A 125 -4.30 -2.29 -3.86
N SER A 126 -3.12 -1.85 -4.28
CA SER A 126 -2.86 -0.46 -4.62
C SER A 126 -2.47 -0.33 -6.08
N ALA A 127 -3.21 0.49 -6.82
CA ALA A 127 -2.94 0.83 -8.21
C ALA A 127 -3.53 2.22 -8.51
N ASN A 128 -2.98 2.92 -9.50
CA ASN A 128 -3.50 4.22 -9.93
C ASN A 128 -3.67 5.25 -8.79
N GLY A 129 -2.77 5.22 -7.80
CA GLY A 129 -2.82 6.10 -6.62
C GLY A 129 -3.96 5.80 -5.64
N ARG A 130 -4.75 4.76 -5.87
CA ARG A 130 -5.85 4.32 -5.00
C ARG A 130 -5.53 2.98 -4.36
N THR A 131 -6.20 2.68 -3.25
CA THR A 131 -6.09 1.40 -2.56
C THR A 131 -7.48 0.85 -2.30
N VAL A 132 -7.67 -0.44 -2.58
CA VAL A 132 -8.90 -1.19 -2.28
C VAL A 132 -8.56 -2.39 -1.41
N THR A 133 -9.46 -2.71 -0.49
CA THR A 133 -9.40 -3.96 0.27
C THR A 133 -10.27 -4.99 -0.44
N ALA A 134 -9.71 -6.14 -0.77
CA ALA A 134 -10.41 -7.21 -1.46
C ALA A 134 -10.18 -8.55 -0.75
N MET A 135 -11.19 -9.41 -0.77
CA MET A 135 -11.14 -10.73 -0.15
C MET A 135 -10.59 -11.77 -1.14
N VAL A 136 -9.64 -12.59 -0.70
CA VAL A 136 -9.16 -13.72 -1.51
C VAL A 136 -10.21 -14.83 -1.48
N VAL A 137 -10.75 -15.17 -2.65
CA VAL A 137 -11.81 -16.19 -2.78
C VAL A 137 -11.39 -17.38 -3.63
N ASP A 138 -10.33 -17.25 -4.42
CA ASP A 138 -9.98 -18.28 -5.40
C ASP A 138 -8.47 -18.44 -5.64
N GLU A 139 -8.13 -19.50 -6.35
CA GLU A 139 -6.81 -19.73 -6.93
C GLU A 139 -6.80 -19.36 -8.43
N CYS A 140 -5.77 -18.63 -8.86
CA CYS A 140 -5.43 -18.51 -10.28
C CYS A 140 -4.37 -19.57 -10.59
N ASP A 141 -4.79 -20.73 -11.10
CA ASP A 141 -3.93 -21.92 -11.23
C ASP A 141 -2.78 -21.66 -12.23
N SER A 142 -1.55 -21.65 -11.70
CA SER A 142 -0.32 -21.46 -12.46
C SER A 142 0.40 -22.77 -12.80
N THR A 143 -0.19 -23.91 -12.42
CA THR A 143 0.33 -25.27 -12.59
C THR A 143 -0.33 -26.02 -13.74
N MET A 144 -1.59 -25.74 -14.03
CA MET A 144 -2.43 -26.42 -15.02
C MET A 144 -3.20 -25.42 -15.89
N GLY A 145 -3.88 -25.91 -16.92
CA GLY A 145 -4.56 -25.12 -17.94
C GLY A 145 -4.66 -25.88 -19.27
N CYS A 146 -5.29 -25.27 -20.27
CA CYS A 146 -5.47 -25.86 -21.60
C CYS A 146 -6.23 -27.19 -21.61
N ASP A 147 -7.15 -27.38 -20.68
CA ASP A 147 -8.04 -28.53 -20.56
C ASP A 147 -9.47 -28.10 -20.20
N GLU A 148 -10.37 -29.06 -20.04
CA GLU A 148 -11.79 -28.81 -19.82
C GLU A 148 -12.07 -28.18 -18.44
N ASP A 149 -11.26 -28.48 -17.43
CA ASP A 149 -11.45 -27.96 -16.07
C ASP A 149 -11.05 -26.47 -15.97
N HIS A 150 -10.28 -25.97 -16.93
CA HIS A 150 -9.79 -24.59 -16.99
C HIS A 150 -10.30 -23.84 -18.23
N ASP A 151 -11.44 -24.25 -18.80
CA ASP A 151 -12.05 -23.63 -20.00
C ASP A 151 -11.07 -23.43 -21.17
N TYR A 152 -10.09 -24.33 -21.29
CA TYR A 152 -8.98 -24.27 -22.25
C TYR A 152 -8.21 -22.94 -22.28
N GLN A 153 -8.21 -22.20 -21.17
CA GLN A 153 -7.39 -21.02 -20.94
C GLN A 153 -5.96 -21.45 -20.52
N PRO A 154 -4.93 -20.65 -20.82
CA PRO A 154 -3.55 -20.97 -20.44
C PRO A 154 -3.36 -20.91 -18.92
N PRO A 155 -2.31 -21.57 -18.39
CA PRO A 155 -1.95 -21.44 -16.98
C PRO A 155 -1.73 -19.98 -16.62
N CYS A 156 -2.19 -19.61 -15.43
CA CYS A 156 -2.01 -18.29 -14.87
C CYS A 156 -0.51 -17.99 -14.69
N PRO A 157 -0.04 -16.77 -15.00
CA PRO A 157 1.29 -16.35 -14.57
C PRO A 157 1.42 -16.41 -13.05
N ASN A 158 2.65 -16.51 -12.54
CA ASN A 158 2.88 -16.74 -11.12
C ASN A 158 2.88 -15.49 -10.24
N ASN A 159 2.55 -14.34 -10.82
CA ASN A 159 2.56 -13.04 -10.17
C ASN A 159 1.26 -12.26 -10.41
N ILE A 160 0.14 -12.97 -10.53
CA ILE A 160 -1.19 -12.43 -10.78
C ILE A 160 -1.96 -12.24 -9.48
N VAL A 161 -2.65 -11.10 -9.42
CA VAL A 161 -3.86 -10.91 -8.61
C VAL A 161 -5.00 -10.75 -9.61
N ASP A 162 -5.91 -11.71 -9.64
CA ASP A 162 -6.99 -11.73 -10.61
C ASP A 162 -8.27 -11.24 -9.97
N ALA A 163 -8.84 -10.13 -10.45
CA ALA A 163 -9.69 -9.29 -9.63
C ALA A 163 -11.05 -8.97 -10.24
N SER A 164 -12.06 -8.90 -9.37
CA SER A 164 -13.42 -8.54 -9.79
C SER A 164 -13.52 -7.11 -10.32
N LYS A 165 -14.56 -6.83 -11.11
CA LYS A 165 -14.87 -5.48 -11.64
C LYS A 165 -14.93 -4.42 -10.54
N ALA A 166 -15.43 -4.76 -9.35
CA ALA A 166 -15.45 -3.87 -8.19
C ALA A 166 -14.05 -3.42 -7.72
N VAL A 167 -13.05 -4.30 -7.78
CA VAL A 167 -11.65 -3.96 -7.45
C VAL A 167 -11.14 -2.92 -8.43
N TRP A 168 -11.30 -3.16 -9.72
CA TRP A 168 -10.88 -2.25 -10.79
C TRP A 168 -11.56 -0.87 -10.69
N LYS A 169 -12.88 -0.86 -10.43
CA LYS A 169 -13.67 0.36 -10.21
C LYS A 169 -13.19 1.14 -8.98
N ALA A 170 -12.92 0.46 -7.87
CA ALA A 170 -12.41 1.09 -6.65
C ALA A 170 -11.00 1.70 -6.85
N LEU A 171 -10.17 1.04 -7.67
CA LEU A 171 -8.86 1.56 -8.09
C LEU A 171 -8.96 2.73 -9.08
N GLY A 172 -10.17 3.08 -9.53
CA GLY A 172 -10.41 4.23 -10.42
C GLY A 172 -9.75 4.08 -11.78
N VAL A 173 -9.56 2.85 -12.25
CA VAL A 173 -9.06 2.57 -13.60
C VAL A 173 -10.24 2.71 -14.57
N PRO A 174 -10.13 3.49 -15.66
CA PRO A 174 -11.17 3.57 -16.69
C PRO A 174 -11.49 2.19 -17.27
N GLU A 175 -12.77 1.90 -17.50
CA GLU A 175 -13.22 0.59 -18.02
C GLU A 175 -12.55 0.20 -19.33
N ASP A 176 -12.31 1.17 -20.23
CA ASP A 176 -11.60 0.94 -21.50
C ASP A 176 -10.13 0.49 -21.33
N ASN A 177 -9.58 0.57 -20.11
CA ASN A 177 -8.24 0.13 -19.76
C ASN A 177 -8.25 -1.13 -18.87
N TRP A 178 -9.42 -1.75 -18.67
CA TRP A 178 -9.52 -3.04 -17.98
C TRP A 178 -9.01 -4.14 -18.92
N GLY A 179 -8.12 -5.02 -18.44
CA GLY A 179 -7.48 -6.05 -19.28
C GLY A 179 -6.09 -5.68 -19.82
N ASP A 180 -5.74 -4.39 -19.87
CA ASP A 180 -4.35 -3.98 -20.07
C ASP A 180 -3.50 -4.37 -18.85
N VAL A 181 -2.24 -4.76 -19.08
CA VAL A 181 -1.29 -5.13 -18.01
C VAL A 181 -1.03 -3.93 -17.10
N LEU A 182 -1.92 -3.74 -16.13
CA LEU A 182 -1.66 -2.97 -14.93
C LEU A 182 -0.68 -3.81 -14.13
N ARG A 183 0.60 -3.51 -14.31
CA ARG A 183 1.54 -3.75 -13.22
C ARG A 183 0.97 -2.98 -12.04
N ALA A 184 0.42 -3.69 -11.06
CA ALA A 184 0.12 -3.17 -9.74
C ALA A 184 1.47 -2.84 -9.11
N GLU A 185 2.05 -1.75 -9.61
CA GLU A 185 3.10 -1.04 -8.94
C GLU A 185 2.37 -0.19 -7.91
N ALA A 186 2.60 -0.48 -6.64
CA ALA A 186 2.95 0.60 -5.75
C ALA A 186 4.17 1.29 -6.39
N GLN A 187 3.94 2.19 -7.35
CA GLN A 187 4.97 3.15 -7.69
C GLN A 187 5.31 3.81 -6.36
N ALA A 188 6.59 3.76 -5.98
CA ALA A 188 7.07 4.57 -4.88
C ALA A 188 6.49 5.97 -5.10
N CYS A 189 5.77 6.50 -4.11
CA CYS A 189 5.07 7.76 -4.27
C CYS A 189 6.03 8.81 -4.85
N LYS A 190 5.73 9.28 -6.07
CA LYS A 190 6.54 10.27 -6.76
C LYS A 190 5.91 11.65 -6.57
N PRO A 191 6.71 12.72 -6.64
CA PRO A 191 6.19 14.07 -6.77
C PRO A 191 5.12 14.17 -7.86
N SER A 192 4.01 14.81 -7.55
CA SER A 192 2.97 15.14 -8.54
C SER A 192 3.30 16.39 -9.33
N GLY A 193 4.18 17.24 -8.82
CA GLY A 193 4.60 18.47 -9.49
C GLY A 193 5.37 19.40 -8.56
N HIS A 194 5.41 20.68 -8.94
CA HIS A 194 5.96 21.75 -8.14
C HIS A 194 5.08 23.00 -8.20
N ILE A 195 5.03 23.74 -7.11
CA ILE A 195 4.49 25.11 -7.08
C ILE A 195 5.62 26.11 -6.88
N THR A 196 5.41 27.34 -7.31
CA THR A 196 6.39 28.43 -7.13
C THR A 196 5.99 29.27 -5.93
N GLY A 197 6.88 29.39 -4.94
CA GLY A 197 6.64 30.14 -3.73
C GLY A 197 6.33 31.61 -4.00
N LYS A 198 5.33 32.13 -3.29
CA LYS A 198 4.97 33.55 -3.25
C LYS A 198 5.49 34.15 -1.96
N LYS A 199 5.88 35.43 -2.00
CA LYS A 199 6.23 36.17 -0.78
C LYS A 199 4.93 36.46 -0.01
N PRO A 200 4.82 36.06 1.27
CA PRO A 200 3.66 36.42 2.08
C PRO A 200 3.55 37.94 2.23
N PRO A 201 2.33 38.51 2.18
CA PRO A 201 2.08 39.85 2.68
C PRO A 201 2.50 40.01 4.15
N PRO A 202 2.82 41.23 4.62
CA PRO A 202 3.22 41.45 6.00
C PRO A 202 2.18 40.92 7.00
N GLY A 203 2.59 40.01 7.88
CA GLY A 203 1.74 39.44 8.93
C GLY A 203 0.83 38.28 8.52
N GLN A 204 0.89 37.81 7.26
CA GLN A 204 0.02 36.73 6.76
C GLN A 204 0.66 35.33 6.76
N CYS A 205 1.90 35.19 7.23
CA CYS A 205 2.48 33.87 7.48
C CYS A 205 2.73 33.73 8.98
N ASN A 206 2.00 32.79 9.61
CA ASN A 206 2.19 32.44 11.00
C ASN A 206 3.50 31.64 11.16
N LYS A 207 4.28 31.96 12.19
CA LYS A 207 5.55 31.30 12.52
C LYS A 207 5.51 30.63 13.90
N GLU A 208 4.33 30.47 14.48
CA GLU A 208 4.16 29.63 15.66
C GLU A 208 4.67 28.20 15.35
N ASN A 209 5.18 27.53 16.38
CA ASN A 209 5.83 26.22 16.31
C ASN A 209 6.93 26.09 15.24
N ASP A 210 7.66 27.19 14.99
CA ASP A 210 8.75 27.27 14.00
C ASP A 210 8.29 27.01 12.55
N SER A 211 7.03 27.34 12.23
CA SER A 211 6.48 27.20 10.89
C SER A 211 7.24 28.03 9.85
N ASP A 212 7.55 27.40 8.72
CA ASP A 212 8.29 27.99 7.60
C ASP A 212 7.35 28.80 6.69
N CYS A 213 7.83 29.93 6.17
CA CYS A 213 7.12 30.71 5.15
C CYS A 213 7.67 30.44 3.75
N CYS A 214 6.80 30.46 2.74
CA CYS A 214 7.23 30.37 1.36
C CYS A 214 8.17 31.52 0.95
N VAL A 215 9.09 31.19 0.04
CA VAL A 215 10.13 32.10 -0.45
C VAL A 215 9.83 32.41 -1.90
N GLN A 216 9.84 33.69 -2.26
CA GLN A 216 9.52 34.14 -3.60
C GLN A 216 10.40 33.44 -4.65
N GLY A 217 9.76 32.78 -5.62
CA GLY A 217 10.44 32.13 -6.74
C GLY A 217 11.09 30.78 -6.42
N LYS A 218 11.07 30.31 -5.17
CA LYS A 218 11.58 28.97 -4.81
C LYS A 218 10.56 27.89 -5.24
N PRO A 219 10.97 26.83 -5.95
CA PRO A 219 10.09 25.72 -6.25
C PRO A 219 9.88 24.84 -5.01
N TYR A 220 8.63 24.48 -4.73
CA TYR A 220 8.22 23.56 -3.68
C TYR A 220 7.58 22.33 -4.31
N THR A 221 7.94 21.14 -3.83
CA THR A 221 7.44 19.87 -4.35
C THR A 221 6.06 19.57 -3.81
N THR A 222 5.16 19.10 -4.69
CA THR A 222 3.84 18.65 -4.31
C THR A 222 3.69 17.15 -4.52
N TYR A 223 2.78 16.55 -3.75
CA TYR A 223 2.47 15.13 -3.79
C TYR A 223 0.96 14.93 -3.75
N LYS A 224 0.47 13.93 -4.48
CA LYS A 224 -0.92 13.43 -4.40
C LYS A 224 -1.00 12.05 -3.74
N CYS A 225 0.12 11.58 -3.20
CA CYS A 225 0.29 10.26 -2.62
C CYS A 225 1.18 10.36 -1.40
N SER A 226 1.23 9.30 -0.61
CA SER A 226 2.10 9.15 0.56
C SER A 226 2.81 7.79 0.50
N PRO A 227 3.86 7.55 1.31
CA PRO A 227 4.46 6.23 1.43
C PRO A 227 3.42 5.15 1.81
N PRO A 228 3.67 3.86 1.49
CA PRO A 228 2.71 2.80 1.78
C PRO A 228 2.37 2.70 3.29
N VAL A 229 1.08 2.54 3.58
CA VAL A 229 0.61 2.25 4.95
C VAL A 229 0.87 0.78 5.26
N THR A 230 1.60 0.53 6.34
CA THR A 230 1.97 -0.82 6.81
C THR A 230 1.51 -1.02 8.26
N GLY A 231 1.75 -2.21 8.83
CA GLY A 231 1.54 -2.44 10.26
C GLY A 231 2.50 -1.68 11.18
N ASN A 232 3.43 -0.90 10.65
CA ASN A 232 4.32 0.03 11.37
C ASN A 232 4.74 1.17 10.42
N THR A 233 3.78 1.96 9.95
CA THR A 233 4.01 2.99 8.92
C THR A 233 4.97 4.05 9.45
N LYS A 234 6.16 4.16 8.85
CA LYS A 234 7.13 5.19 9.24
C LYS A 234 6.64 6.56 8.78
N ALA A 235 6.73 7.53 9.68
CA ALA A 235 6.36 8.92 9.41
C ALA A 235 7.26 9.87 10.21
N VAL A 236 7.19 11.14 9.85
CA VAL A 236 7.69 12.23 10.68
C VAL A 236 6.51 12.87 11.38
N LEU A 237 6.56 12.93 12.70
CA LEU A 237 5.61 13.68 13.51
C LEU A 237 6.04 15.14 13.52
N THR A 238 5.13 16.04 13.18
CA THR A 238 5.30 17.49 13.35
C THR A 238 4.33 18.02 14.39
N ILE A 239 4.54 19.26 14.83
CA ILE A 239 3.70 19.92 15.82
C ILE A 239 2.83 20.97 15.13
N ASN A 240 1.55 20.98 15.49
CA ASN A 240 0.59 21.97 15.01
C ASN A 240 -0.47 22.26 16.08
N SER A 241 -1.02 23.46 16.06
CA SER A 241 -2.16 23.88 16.85
C SER A 241 -3.42 23.96 15.98
N PHE A 242 -4.34 23.02 16.20
CA PHE A 242 -5.66 22.97 15.57
C PHE A 242 -6.70 23.91 16.22
N GLN A 243 -6.29 24.69 17.22
CA GLN A 243 -7.17 25.63 17.89
C GLN A 243 -7.32 26.91 17.09
N LYS A 244 -8.41 27.65 17.34
CA LYS A 244 -8.66 28.92 16.67
C LYS A 244 -7.52 29.91 16.93
N GLY A 245 -6.90 30.39 15.86
CA GLY A 245 -5.79 31.35 15.91
C GLY A 245 -4.41 30.72 16.15
N GLY A 246 -4.31 29.39 16.09
CA GLY A 246 -3.02 28.70 16.00
C GLY A 246 -2.41 28.73 14.60
N ASP A 247 -1.36 27.94 14.40
CA ASP A 247 -0.65 27.76 13.12
C ASP A 247 -1.32 26.78 12.14
N GLY A 248 -2.34 26.04 12.58
CA GLY A 248 -3.14 25.18 11.71
C GLY A 248 -4.05 25.92 10.73
N GLY A 249 -4.09 27.26 10.81
CA GLY A 249 -4.88 28.10 9.93
C GLY A 249 -6.39 27.98 10.18
N GLY A 250 -7.11 27.40 9.22
CA GLY A 250 -8.56 27.24 9.23
C GLY A 250 -9.08 26.15 10.18
N PRO A 251 -10.42 25.97 10.25
CA PRO A 251 -11.00 24.81 10.93
C PRO A 251 -10.68 23.51 10.17
N SER A 252 -10.63 22.38 10.87
CA SER A 252 -10.18 21.11 10.30
C SER A 252 -11.14 20.50 9.28
N GLU A 253 -10.59 19.88 8.23
CA GLU A 253 -11.33 19.41 7.04
C GLU A 253 -12.40 18.36 7.35
N CYS A 254 -12.17 17.48 8.34
CA CYS A 254 -13.12 16.40 8.62
C CYS A 254 -14.47 16.89 9.18
N ASP A 255 -14.48 17.98 9.95
CA ASP A 255 -15.66 18.42 10.70
C ASP A 255 -15.93 19.92 10.70
N ASN A 256 -15.11 20.72 10.02
CA ASN A 256 -15.16 22.17 10.01
C ASN A 256 -15.12 22.78 11.43
N GLN A 257 -14.38 22.17 12.35
CA GLN A 257 -14.22 22.65 13.72
C GLN A 257 -12.75 22.89 14.08
N TYR A 258 -12.54 23.73 15.09
CA TYR A 258 -11.25 23.88 15.74
C TYR A 258 -11.15 22.90 16.91
N HIS A 259 -9.97 22.33 17.12
CA HIS A 259 -9.70 21.37 18.19
C HIS A 259 -8.70 21.96 19.19
N SER A 260 -8.94 21.77 20.48
CA SER A 260 -8.03 22.27 21.52
C SER A 260 -6.66 21.59 21.46
N ASP A 261 -5.60 22.33 21.77
CA ASP A 261 -4.24 21.80 21.93
C ASP A 261 -4.12 20.69 22.99
N ASP A 262 -5.09 20.59 23.91
CA ASP A 262 -5.17 19.55 24.94
C ASP A 262 -5.92 18.28 24.46
N THR A 263 -6.48 18.28 23.24
CA THR A 263 -7.12 17.11 22.62
C THR A 263 -6.12 16.38 21.73
N PRO A 264 -5.92 15.05 21.86
CA PRO A 264 -5.01 14.29 21.00
C PRO A 264 -5.59 14.09 19.60
N VAL A 265 -5.31 15.03 18.71
CA VAL A 265 -5.77 15.04 17.32
C VAL A 265 -4.59 15.22 16.36
N VAL A 266 -4.77 14.78 15.12
CA VAL A 266 -3.76 14.87 14.06
C VAL A 266 -4.35 15.20 12.70
N ALA A 267 -3.53 15.78 11.84
CA ALA A 267 -3.68 15.79 10.40
C ALA A 267 -2.77 14.73 9.76
N LEU A 268 -3.18 14.19 8.61
CA LEU A 268 -2.36 13.27 7.84
C LEU A 268 -2.03 13.87 6.47
N SER A 269 -0.81 13.63 5.97
CA SER A 269 -0.48 13.96 4.57
C SER A 269 -1.53 13.44 3.60
N THR A 270 -1.83 14.19 2.53
CA THR A 270 -2.88 13.91 1.54
C THR A 270 -3.06 12.42 1.17
N GLY A 271 -1.98 11.71 0.88
CA GLY A 271 -2.07 10.30 0.49
C GLY A 271 -2.51 9.36 1.61
N TRP A 272 -2.17 9.68 2.86
CA TRP A 272 -2.64 8.96 4.05
C TRP A 272 -4.03 9.41 4.50
N TYR A 273 -4.34 10.70 4.35
CA TYR A 273 -5.69 11.23 4.56
C TYR A 273 -6.70 10.55 3.62
N SER A 274 -6.29 10.34 2.36
CA SER A 274 -7.02 9.55 1.35
C SER A 274 -8.47 10.03 1.20
N GLY A 275 -8.63 11.34 0.98
CA GLY A 275 -9.93 11.98 0.77
C GLY A 275 -10.89 11.83 1.95
N GLY A 276 -10.37 11.89 3.17
CA GLY A 276 -11.19 11.80 4.39
C GLY A 276 -11.56 10.38 4.82
N SER A 277 -11.05 9.33 4.16
CA SER A 277 -11.33 7.94 4.55
C SER A 277 -10.92 7.59 6.00
N ARG A 278 -10.01 8.39 6.59
CA ARG A 278 -9.57 8.28 7.99
C ARG A 278 -10.21 9.29 8.93
N CYS A 279 -11.09 10.16 8.46
CA CYS A 279 -11.73 11.16 9.32
C CYS A 279 -12.41 10.51 10.53
N HIS A 280 -12.14 11.06 11.71
CA HIS A 280 -12.61 10.59 13.01
C HIS A 280 -12.21 9.16 13.40
N ASN A 281 -11.38 8.50 12.58
CA ASN A 281 -10.74 7.26 12.97
C ASN A 281 -9.53 7.56 13.83
N ASN A 282 -9.25 6.65 14.75
CA ASN A 282 -8.08 6.74 15.60
C ASN A 282 -6.88 6.07 14.93
N ILE A 283 -5.70 6.62 15.17
CA ILE A 283 -4.42 5.99 14.86
C ILE A 283 -3.60 5.83 16.13
N LYS A 284 -2.78 4.78 16.18
CA LYS A 284 -1.78 4.58 17.22
C LYS A 284 -0.46 5.12 16.71
N ILE A 285 0.11 6.09 17.42
CA ILE A 285 1.38 6.73 17.11
C ILE A 285 2.39 6.25 18.14
N SER A 286 3.49 5.66 17.68
CA SER A 286 4.59 5.20 18.53
C SER A 286 5.87 5.99 18.23
N GLY A 287 6.44 6.57 19.27
CA GLY A 287 7.63 7.42 19.23
C GLY A 287 8.18 7.65 20.63
N ASN A 288 9.48 7.94 20.76
CA ASN A 288 10.12 8.19 22.06
C ASN A 288 9.87 7.07 23.11
N GLY A 289 9.76 5.81 22.65
CA GLY A 289 9.48 4.65 23.51
C GLY A 289 8.06 4.58 24.09
N ARG A 290 7.15 5.45 23.64
CA ARG A 290 5.74 5.49 24.07
C ARG A 290 4.79 5.36 22.89
N THR A 291 3.53 5.06 23.19
CA THR A 291 2.46 5.00 22.21
C THR A 291 1.28 5.83 22.70
N VAL A 292 0.70 6.63 21.80
CA VAL A 292 -0.52 7.42 22.05
C VAL A 292 -1.54 7.14 20.95
N THR A 293 -2.82 7.14 21.32
CA THR A 293 -3.93 7.11 20.36
C THR A 293 -4.37 8.54 20.09
N ALA A 294 -4.48 8.92 18.82
CA ALA A 294 -4.95 10.23 18.39
C ALA A 294 -6.00 10.10 17.29
N MET A 295 -6.95 11.03 17.25
CA MET A 295 -8.01 11.06 16.25
C MET A 295 -7.56 11.88 15.03
N VAL A 296 -7.79 11.35 13.83
CA VAL A 296 -7.55 12.11 12.60
C VAL A 296 -8.69 13.09 12.40
N VAL A 297 -8.38 14.37 12.35
CA VAL A 297 -9.37 15.45 12.18
C VAL A 297 -9.13 16.29 10.93
N ASP A 298 -7.96 16.18 10.31
CA ASP A 298 -7.57 17.09 9.24
C ASP A 298 -6.69 16.47 8.17
N GLU A 299 -6.53 17.21 7.07
CA GLU A 299 -5.55 16.95 6.02
C GLU A 299 -4.34 17.87 6.17
N CYS A 300 -3.13 17.30 6.16
CA CYS A 300 -1.91 18.07 5.90
C CYS A 300 -1.70 18.12 4.39
N ASP A 301 -2.17 19.18 3.74
CA ASP A 301 -2.25 19.26 2.27
C ASP A 301 -0.84 19.29 1.65
N SER A 302 -0.51 18.22 0.93
CA SER A 302 0.75 18.06 0.20
C SER A 302 0.66 18.45 -1.28
N THR A 303 -0.53 18.86 -1.74
CA THR A 303 -0.83 19.20 -3.13
C THR A 303 -0.71 20.69 -3.42
N MET A 304 -0.94 21.55 -2.43
CA MET A 304 -1.00 23.00 -2.54
C MET A 304 -0.32 23.70 -1.34
N GLY A 305 -0.20 25.02 -1.41
CA GLY A 305 0.52 25.84 -0.44
C GLY A 305 1.00 27.16 -1.06
N CYS A 306 1.70 27.98 -0.28
CA CYS A 306 2.23 29.28 -0.70
C CYS A 306 1.17 30.26 -1.24
N ASP A 307 -0.05 30.19 -0.73
CA ASP A 307 -1.16 31.08 -1.05
C ASP A 307 -1.92 31.49 0.22
N GLU A 308 -2.98 32.28 0.06
CA GLU A 308 -3.75 32.84 1.18
C GLU A 308 -4.48 31.76 1.99
N ASP A 309 -4.94 30.69 1.34
CA ASP A 309 -5.70 29.62 1.99
C ASP A 309 -4.81 28.76 2.92
N HIS A 310 -3.49 28.77 2.69
CA HIS A 310 -2.50 28.01 3.46
C HIS A 310 -1.56 28.92 4.28
N ASP A 311 -1.97 30.16 4.60
CA ASP A 311 -1.16 31.14 5.33
C ASP A 311 0.26 31.33 4.75
N TYR A 312 0.39 31.15 3.43
CA TYR A 312 1.65 31.16 2.69
C TYR A 312 2.73 30.19 3.23
N GLN A 313 2.32 29.14 3.93
CA GLN A 313 3.17 28.02 4.33
C GLN A 313 3.43 27.09 3.12
N PRO A 314 4.58 26.39 3.07
CA PRO A 314 4.87 25.45 2.00
C PRO A 314 3.91 24.25 2.01
N PRO A 315 3.76 23.53 0.88
CA PRO A 315 3.03 22.27 0.86
C PRO A 315 3.59 21.28 1.87
N CYS A 316 2.68 20.55 2.52
CA CYS A 316 3.05 19.52 3.48
C CYS A 316 3.90 18.43 2.78
N PRO A 317 4.95 17.90 3.43
CA PRO A 317 5.59 16.69 2.96
C PRO A 317 4.61 15.51 2.95
N ASN A 318 4.92 14.47 2.18
CA ASN A 318 3.99 13.37 1.95
C ASN A 318 4.01 12.25 3.00
N ASN A 319 4.80 12.41 4.07
CA ASN A 319 5.03 11.40 5.09
C ASN A 319 4.88 11.98 6.52
N ILE A 320 3.99 12.94 6.68
CA ILE A 320 3.75 13.68 7.92
C ILE A 320 2.51 13.16 8.65
N VAL A 321 2.66 13.04 9.97
CA VAL A 321 1.55 13.06 10.93
C VAL A 321 1.69 14.38 11.68
N ASP A 322 0.79 15.31 11.44
CA ASP A 322 0.88 16.65 12.02
C ASP A 322 0.01 16.72 13.26
N ALA A 323 0.60 16.98 14.43
CA ALA A 323 -0.02 16.56 15.67
C ALA A 323 -0.15 17.67 16.71
N SER A 324 -1.26 17.61 17.47
CA SER A 324 -1.51 18.55 18.56
C SER A 324 -0.49 18.43 19.69
N LYS A 325 -0.38 19.49 20.50
CA LYS A 325 0.50 19.52 21.69
C LYS A 325 0.21 18.35 22.65
N ALA A 326 -1.04 17.92 22.77
CA ALA A 326 -1.42 16.75 23.57
C ALA A 326 -0.77 15.45 23.12
N VAL A 327 -0.63 15.22 21.81
CA VAL A 327 0.04 14.03 21.25
C VAL A 327 1.52 14.03 21.65
N TRP A 328 2.20 15.17 21.49
CA TRP A 328 3.60 15.33 21.88
C TRP A 328 3.83 15.11 23.39
N LYS A 329 2.97 15.69 24.23
CA LYS A 329 2.99 15.48 25.69
C LYS A 329 2.80 14.00 26.05
N ALA A 330 1.86 13.31 25.40
CA ALA A 330 1.58 11.90 25.65
C ALA A 330 2.76 10.98 25.24
N LEU A 331 3.45 11.30 24.15
CA LEU A 331 4.71 10.65 23.76
C LEU A 331 5.88 10.97 24.71
N GLY A 332 5.69 11.89 25.67
CA GLY A 332 6.68 12.21 26.70
C GLY A 332 7.93 12.90 26.15
N VAL A 333 7.80 13.59 25.02
CA VAL A 333 8.89 14.39 24.44
C VAL A 333 8.97 15.70 25.21
N PRO A 334 10.14 16.10 25.75
CA PRO A 334 10.30 17.41 26.38
C PRO A 334 9.97 18.54 25.41
N GLU A 335 9.29 19.60 25.87
CA GLU A 335 8.83 20.72 25.03
C GLU A 335 9.97 21.39 24.25
N ASP A 336 11.15 21.53 24.86
CA ASP A 336 12.34 22.09 24.21
C ASP A 336 12.87 21.25 23.02
N ASN A 337 12.35 20.02 22.85
CA ASN A 337 12.70 19.10 21.76
C ASN A 337 11.52 18.90 20.79
N TRP A 338 10.48 19.71 20.87
CA TRP A 338 9.39 19.69 19.90
C TRP A 338 9.83 20.28 18.57
N GLY A 339 9.19 19.83 17.48
CA GLY A 339 9.55 20.22 16.11
C GLY A 339 9.32 19.06 15.17
N SER A 340 10.26 18.11 15.14
CA SER A 340 10.11 16.87 14.34
C SER A 340 10.58 15.64 15.11
N LEU A 341 9.85 14.53 14.95
CA LEU A 341 10.19 13.25 15.56
C LEU A 341 9.90 12.11 14.58
N ASP A 342 10.88 11.21 14.39
CA ASP A 342 10.63 9.96 13.67
C ASP A 342 9.70 9.06 14.49
N ILE A 343 8.61 8.63 13.87
CA ILE A 343 7.58 7.80 14.48
C ILE A 343 7.21 6.61 13.58
N THR A 344 6.47 5.68 14.18
CA THR A 344 5.64 4.73 13.42
C THR A 344 4.18 4.90 13.80
N TRP A 345 3.26 4.71 12.87
CA TRP A 345 1.84 4.72 13.14
C TRP A 345 1.07 3.57 12.47
N THR A 346 -0.08 3.24 13.04
CA THR A 346 -1.04 2.27 12.50
C THR A 346 -2.46 2.75 12.71
N ASP A 347 -3.40 2.29 11.87
CA ASP A 347 -4.83 2.40 12.14
C ASP A 347 -5.12 1.70 13.51
N ALA A 348 -5.99 2.29 14.35
CA ALA A 348 -6.20 1.84 15.74
C ALA A 348 -7.21 0.72 15.88
#